data_AF-A0A1B7W2X4-F1
#
_entry.id   AF-A0A1B7W2X4-F1
#
_cell.length_a   1.000
_cell.length_b   1.000
_cell.length_c   1.000
_cell.angle_alpha   90.00
_cell.angle_beta   90.00
_cell.angle_gamma   90.00
#
_symmetry.space_group_name_H-M   'P 1'
#
loop_
_entity.id
_entity.type
_entity.pdbx_description
1 polymer ?
#
loop_
_entity_poly.entity_id
_entity_poly.type
_entity_poly.pdbx_seq_one_letter_code
_entity_poly.pdbx_strand_id
1 'polypeptide(L)' 'MMNHPQQPREYDAVLGGNSPSLEGAAVLGGIEGVKLRLQNPDAKVRIAALEQAVNYGEQGLDLVIAGLKDESWDIQNAAY' A
#
# COMPACT_ATOMS: atom_id res chain seq x y z
N MET A 1 -2.55 29.64 -6.10
CA MET A 1 -1.72 28.42 -6.20
C MET A 1 -2.69 27.25 -6.28
N MET A 2 -2.85 26.66 -7.46
CA MET A 2 -3.88 25.68 -7.74
C MET A 2 -3.34 24.29 -7.39
N ASN A 3 -4.00 23.61 -6.46
CA ASN A 3 -3.76 22.20 -6.17
C ASN A 3 -4.43 21.39 -7.28
N HIS A 4 -3.65 20.73 -8.12
CA HIS A 4 -4.19 19.84 -9.15
C HIS A 4 -4.62 18.53 -8.45
N PRO A 5 -5.89 18.11 -8.54
CA PRO A 5 -6.29 16.81 -8.04
C PRO A 5 -5.54 15.74 -8.83
N GLN A 6 -4.75 14.92 -8.13
CA GLN A 6 -3.97 13.84 -8.74
C GLN A 6 -4.94 12.85 -9.37
N GLN A 7 -4.86 12.69 -10.68
CA GLN A 7 -5.67 11.72 -11.40
C GLN A 7 -5.19 10.31 -11.04
N PRO A 8 -6.10 9.35 -10.85
CA PRO A 8 -5.74 7.97 -10.50
C PRO A 8 -4.81 7.38 -11.57
N ARG A 9 -3.75 6.69 -11.14
CA ARG A 9 -2.82 6.00 -12.06
C ARG A 9 -3.36 4.62 -12.44
N GLU A 10 -2.70 3.95 -13.38
CA GLU A 10 -3.10 2.61 -13.86
C GLU A 10 -3.18 1.54 -12.75
N TYR A 11 -2.50 1.76 -11.62
CA TYR A 11 -2.52 0.91 -10.43
C TYR A 11 -3.43 1.41 -9.31
N ASP A 12 -4.10 2.56 -9.49
CA ASP A 12 -5.13 3.01 -8.57
C ASP A 12 -6.43 2.28 -8.88
N ALA A 13 -6.97 1.60 -7.87
CA ALA A 13 -8.25 0.93 -7.98
C ALA A 13 -9.36 1.97 -8.15
N VAL A 14 -9.94 2.04 -9.35
CA VAL A 14 -11.24 2.69 -9.57
C VAL A 14 -12.31 1.62 -9.62
N LEU A 15 -13.34 1.72 -8.78
CA LEU A 15 -14.49 0.82 -8.85
C LEU A 15 -15.81 1.54 -8.60
N GLY A 16 -16.73 1.27 -9.54
CA GLY A 16 -18.06 1.82 -9.64
C GLY A 16 -18.95 1.51 -8.44
N GLY A 17 -19.96 2.36 -8.31
CA GLY A 17 -20.68 2.59 -7.08
C GLY A 17 -21.59 1.47 -6.58
N ASN A 18 -21.95 1.69 -5.31
CA ASN A 18 -23.13 1.27 -4.59
C ASN A 18 -23.09 -0.10 -3.89
N SER A 19 -22.52 -0.11 -2.69
CA SER A 19 -22.92 -1.04 -1.64
C SER A 19 -23.01 -0.27 -0.31
N PRO A 20 -24.16 -0.31 0.39
CA PRO A 20 -24.37 0.46 1.60
C PRO A 20 -23.68 -0.22 2.78
N SER A 21 -23.25 0.59 3.75
CA SER A 21 -22.74 0.23 5.07
C SER A 21 -21.38 -0.51 5.11
N LEU A 22 -20.32 0.28 5.09
CA LEU A 22 -19.30 0.29 6.15
C LEU A 22 -18.55 1.60 6.00
N GLU A 23 -18.36 2.33 7.08
CA GLU A 23 -17.69 3.65 7.14
C GLU A 23 -16.19 3.60 6.74
N GLY A 24 -15.75 2.51 6.11
CA GLY A 24 -14.46 2.30 5.45
C GLY A 24 -14.54 2.18 3.92
N ALA A 25 -15.59 2.68 3.27
CA ALA A 25 -15.72 2.71 1.80
C ALA A 25 -14.81 3.75 1.09
N ALA A 26 -13.76 4.22 1.77
CA ALA A 26 -12.59 4.75 1.08
C ALA A 26 -11.77 3.53 0.66
N VAL A 27 -11.80 3.20 -0.64
CA VAL A 27 -10.83 2.30 -1.24
C VAL A 27 -9.48 2.97 -1.02
N LEU A 28 -8.78 2.61 0.06
CA LEU A 28 -7.39 2.98 0.26
C LEU A 28 -6.59 2.19 -0.79
N GLY A 29 -6.72 2.59 -2.06
CA GLY A 29 -5.82 2.23 -3.13
C GLY A 29 -4.51 3.00 -2.97
N GLY A 30 -3.63 2.86 -3.96
CA GLY A 30 -2.39 3.62 -3.94
C GLY A 30 -1.47 3.24 -2.77
N ILE A 31 -0.61 4.19 -2.41
CA ILE A 31 0.40 4.01 -1.35
C ILE A 31 -0.22 3.91 0.06
N GLU A 32 -1.39 4.53 0.29
CA GLU A 32 -2.08 4.44 1.59
C GLU A 32 -2.63 3.03 1.84
N GLY A 33 -3.10 2.35 0.79
CA GLY A 33 -3.47 0.93 0.84
C GLY A 33 -2.31 -0.01 1.13
N VAL A 34 -1.12 0.35 0.66
CA VAL A 34 0.11 -0.39 0.97
C VAL A 34 0.43 -0.24 2.46
N LYS A 35 0.46 1.00 2.97
CA LYS A 35 0.72 1.28 4.40
C LYS A 35 -0.25 0.57 5.33
N LEU A 36 -1.54 0.50 4.97
CA LEU A 36 -2.54 -0.23 5.75
C LEU A 36 -2.23 -1.73 5.79
N ARG A 37 -1.92 -2.35 4.65
CA ARG A 37 -1.61 -3.79 4.58
C ARG A 37 -0.30 -4.16 5.28
N LEU A 38 0.66 -3.25 5.34
CA LEU A 38 1.89 -3.44 6.11
C LEU A 38 1.64 -3.55 7.63
N GLN A 39 0.49 -3.11 8.13
CA GLN A 39 0.11 -3.28 9.55
C GLN A 39 -0.63 -4.60 9.81
N ASN A 40 -0.83 -5.43 8.79
CA ASN A 40 -1.57 -6.67 8.93
C ASN A 40 -0.77 -7.72 9.72
N PRO A 41 -1.39 -8.46 10.66
CA PRO A 41 -0.71 -9.52 11.40
C PRO A 41 -0.20 -10.66 10.52
N ASP A 42 -0.84 -10.94 9.38
CA ASP A 42 -0.40 -11.96 8.42
C ASP A 42 0.81 -11.48 7.61
N ALA A 43 1.92 -12.19 7.76
CA ALA A 43 3.16 -11.90 7.03
C ALA A 43 2.97 -11.94 5.52
N LYS A 44 2.12 -12.81 4.97
CA LYS A 44 1.87 -12.89 3.53
C LYS A 44 1.21 -11.62 2.99
N VAL A 45 0.32 -11.02 3.78
CA VAL A 45 -0.34 -9.75 3.42
C VAL A 45 0.69 -8.61 3.40
N ARG A 46 1.61 -8.60 4.38
CA ARG A 46 2.69 -7.61 4.44
C ARG A 46 3.69 -7.77 3.28
N ILE A 47 4.06 -9.00 2.92
CA ILE A 47 4.94 -9.30 1.78
C ILE A 47 4.32 -8.77 0.48
N ALA A 48 3.06 -9.10 0.20
CA ALA A 48 2.37 -8.59 -0.98
C ALA A 48 2.27 -7.05 -1.01
N ALA A 49 2.22 -6.41 0.17
CA ALA A 49 2.24 -4.96 0.27
C ALA A 49 3.64 -4.39 -0.05
N LEU A 50 4.72 -5.00 0.42
CA LEU A 50 6.10 -4.63 0.07
C LEU A 50 6.36 -4.78 -1.43
N GLU A 51 5.92 -5.88 -2.03
CA GLU A 51 5.99 -6.10 -3.47
C GLU A 51 5.24 -5.02 -4.26
N GLN A 52 4.10 -4.55 -3.75
CA GLN A 52 3.39 -3.46 -4.38
C GLN A 52 4.07 -2.10 -4.16
N ALA A 53 4.74 -1.91 -3.01
CA ALA A 53 5.37 -0.65 -2.62
C ALA A 53 6.39 -0.18 -3.67
N VAL A 54 7.14 -1.10 -4.30
CA VAL A 54 8.16 -0.76 -5.32
C VAL A 54 7.60 0.07 -6.50
N ASN A 55 6.29 -0.01 -6.76
CA ASN A 55 5.63 0.72 -7.84
C ASN A 55 5.35 2.21 -7.50
N TYR A 56 5.64 2.66 -6.28
CA TYR A 56 5.36 4.03 -5.82
C TYR A 56 6.60 4.94 -5.73
N GLY A 57 7.70 4.55 -6.36
CA GLY A 57 8.93 5.35 -6.39
C GLY A 57 9.54 5.54 -4.99
N GLU A 58 10.02 6.74 -4.68
CA GLU A 58 10.71 7.05 -3.41
C GLU A 58 9.87 6.68 -2.18
N GLN A 59 8.59 7.07 -2.14
CA GLN A 59 7.70 6.76 -1.01
C GLN A 59 7.47 5.26 -0.83
N GLY A 60 7.54 4.49 -1.91
CA GLY A 60 7.47 3.04 -1.90
C GLY A 60 8.75 2.39 -1.40
N LEU A 61 9.89 2.88 -1.89
CA LEU A 61 11.22 2.43 -1.47
C LEU A 61 11.47 2.70 0.02
N ASP A 62 10.97 3.82 0.57
CA ASP A 62 11.04 4.08 2.02
C ASP A 62 10.36 2.97 2.84
N LEU A 63 9.23 2.45 2.35
CA LEU A 63 8.52 1.34 3.01
C LEU A 63 9.29 0.02 2.87
N VAL A 64 9.91 -0.23 1.71
CA VAL A 64 10.76 -1.41 1.50
C VAL A 64 11.99 -1.36 2.41
N ILE A 65 12.66 -0.22 2.52
CA ILE A 65 13.79 0.01 3.41
C ILE A 65 13.39 -0.19 4.88
N ALA A 66 12.18 0.20 5.26
CA ALA A 66 11.66 -0.08 6.60
C ALA A 66 11.46 -1.58 6.84
N GLY A 67 11.01 -2.33 5.83
CA GLY A 67 10.84 -3.79 5.87
C GLY A 67 12.14 -4.55 6.15
N LEU A 68 13.30 -4.03 5.74
CA LEU A 68 14.62 -4.59 6.08
C LEU A 68 14.92 -4.60 7.59
N LYS A 69 14.16 -3.84 8.38
CA LYS A 69 14.30 -3.74 9.85
C LYS A 69 13.16 -4.45 10.60
N ASP A 70 12.26 -5.14 9.89
CA ASP A 70 11.15 -5.88 10.49
C ASP A 70 11.69 -7.02 11.38
N GLU A 71 10.95 -7.42 12.41
CA GLU A 71 11.36 -8.52 13.30
C GLU A 71 11.23 -9.90 12.64
N SER A 72 10.35 -10.01 11.63
CA SER A 72 10.12 -11.23 10.88
C SER A 72 11.17 -11.39 9.78
N TRP A 73 11.87 -12.52 9.80
CA TRP A 73 12.83 -12.87 8.75
C TRP A 73 12.18 -12.93 7.36
N ASP A 74 10.95 -13.41 7.25
CA ASP A 74 10.23 -13.47 5.97
C ASP A 74 10.00 -12.07 5.38
N ILE A 75 9.72 -11.08 6.24
CA ILE A 75 9.52 -9.69 5.82
C ILE A 75 10.85 -9.05 5.42
N GLN A 76 11.91 -9.25 6.21
CA GLN A 76 13.26 -8.79 5.85
C GLN A 76 13.70 -9.37 4.51
N ASN A 77 13.48 -10.66 4.29
CA ASN A 77 13.85 -11.35 3.05
C ASN A 77 13.03 -10.85 1.85
N ALA A 78 11.74 -10.54 2.02
CA ALA A 78 10.93 -9.97 0.96
C ALA A 78 11.30 -8.51 0.61
N ALA A 79 11.93 -7.79 1.56
CA ALA A 79 12.36 -6.41 1.36
C ALA A 79 13.75 -6.28 0.71
N TYR A 80 14.54 -7.36 0.64
CA TYR A 80 15.91 -7.37 0.10
C TYR A 80 15.94 -7.64 -1.41
#